data_AF-A0AA37EID3-F1
#
_entry.id   AF-A0AA37EID3-F1
#
_cell.length_a   1.000
_cell.length_b   1.000
_cell.length_c   1.000
_cell.angle_alpha   90.00
_cell.angle_beta   90.00
_cell.angle_gamma   90.00
#
_symmetry.space_group_name_H-M   'P 1'
#
loop_
_entity.id
_entity.type
_entity.pdbx_description
1 polymer ?
#
loop_
_entity_poly.entity_id
_entity_poly.type
_entity_poly.pdbx_seq_one_letter_code
_entity_poly.pdbx_strand_id
1 'polypeptide(L)'
;MSPMANDVNRLIDMLYERIEDAKSPALKPNMSMVDRDELLDLLDELRAQLPVEIKRAQELLSARDKFVEDAKRDVDRMMRQAELDAKTKVSDSEVLYAAKEKARQMVARAEERCRQLYQVTNEYAEDALARTEEAVQMALDEVKQQRVRFRSASAAKMQEQRDKLDGRTLPQEDGGEE
;
A
#
# COMPACT_ATOMS: atom_id res chain seq x y z
N MET A 1 -8.48 -28.09 51.63
CA MET A 1 -8.71 -27.16 52.77
C MET A 1 -7.46 -26.33 52.94
N SER A 2 -7.54 -25.01 52.72
CA SER A 2 -6.36 -24.12 52.71
C SER A 2 -5.65 -24.10 54.07
N PRO A 3 -4.30 -24.00 54.11
CA PRO A 3 -3.53 -24.02 55.36
C PRO A 3 -3.99 -22.95 56.37
N MET A 4 -4.41 -21.77 55.91
CA MET A 4 -4.94 -20.71 56.78
C MET A 4 -6.23 -21.06 57.52
N ALA A 5 -7.15 -21.83 56.91
CA ALA A 5 -8.38 -22.23 57.58
C ALA A 5 -8.10 -23.20 58.74
N ASN A 6 -7.02 -23.96 58.63
CA ASN A 6 -6.57 -24.88 59.68
C ASN A 6 -5.92 -24.11 60.85
N ASP A 7 -5.20 -23.04 60.55
CA ASP A 7 -4.58 -22.18 61.57
C ASP A 7 -5.62 -21.41 62.39
N VAL A 8 -6.67 -20.91 61.74
CA VAL A 8 -7.76 -20.19 62.43
C VAL A 8 -8.56 -21.12 63.35
N ASN A 9 -8.91 -22.32 62.89
CA ASN A 9 -9.60 -23.29 63.75
C ASN A 9 -8.72 -23.72 64.93
N ARG A 10 -7.42 -23.92 64.72
CA ARG A 10 -6.47 -24.22 65.80
C ARG A 10 -6.39 -23.09 66.84
N LEU A 11 -6.40 -21.83 66.40
CA LEU A 11 -6.40 -20.69 67.30
C LEU A 11 -7.71 -20.60 68.11
N ILE A 12 -8.84 -20.91 67.48
CA ILE A 12 -10.14 -21.00 68.17
C ILE A 12 -10.10 -22.13 69.21
N ASP A 13 -9.64 -23.33 68.85
CA ASP A 13 -9.53 -24.46 69.77
C ASP A 13 -8.58 -24.13 70.96
N MET A 14 -7.47 -23.43 70.72
CA MET A 14 -6.58 -22.96 71.79
C MET A 14 -7.22 -21.89 72.69
N LEU A 15 -8.12 -21.07 72.17
CA LEU A 15 -8.88 -20.10 72.96
C LEU A 15 -9.93 -20.82 73.82
N TYR A 16 -10.60 -21.84 73.30
CA TYR A 16 -11.49 -22.72 74.07
C TYR A 16 -10.76 -23.31 75.27
N GLU A 17 -9.66 -24.04 75.05
CA GLU A 17 -8.89 -24.67 76.14
C GLU A 17 -8.47 -23.66 77.22
N ARG A 18 -8.03 -22.47 76.81
CA ARG A 18 -7.56 -21.45 77.75
C ARG A 18 -8.66 -20.77 78.56
N ILE A 19 -9.87 -20.68 78.00
CA ILE A 19 -11.07 -20.20 78.70
C ILE A 19 -11.60 -21.29 79.62
N GLU A 20 -11.53 -22.56 79.21
CA GLU A 20 -11.96 -23.70 80.02
C GLU A 20 -11.08 -23.93 81.25
N ASP A 21 -9.76 -23.78 81.12
CA ASP A 21 -8.77 -23.92 82.20
C ASP A 21 -8.68 -22.70 83.13
N ALA A 22 -9.31 -21.58 82.76
CA ALA A 22 -9.27 -20.34 83.54
C ALA A 22 -10.05 -20.50 84.85
N LYS A 23 -9.34 -20.56 85.99
CA LYS A 23 -9.95 -20.55 87.33
C LYS A 23 -10.49 -19.18 87.71
N SER A 24 -11.67 -19.14 88.34
CA SER A 24 -12.27 -17.91 88.88
C SER A 24 -11.30 -17.24 89.87
N PRO A 25 -10.97 -15.94 89.68
CA PRO A 25 -9.98 -15.28 90.53
C PRO A 25 -10.57 -15.03 91.91
N ALA A 26 -9.94 -15.57 92.95
CA ALA A 26 -10.33 -15.25 94.32
C ALA A 26 -9.93 -13.80 94.70
N LEU A 27 -8.74 -13.30 94.30
CA LEU A 27 -8.24 -11.97 94.70
C LEU A 27 -7.07 -11.48 93.78
N LYS A 28 -7.34 -11.04 92.53
CA LYS A 28 -6.32 -10.36 91.69
C LYS A 28 -6.87 -9.06 91.05
N PRO A 29 -6.34 -7.86 91.40
CA PRO A 29 -6.91 -6.56 90.98
C PRO A 29 -6.85 -6.25 89.48
N ASN A 30 -6.05 -6.97 88.69
CA ASN A 30 -5.83 -6.71 87.27
C ASN A 30 -6.52 -7.72 86.33
N MET A 31 -7.46 -8.52 86.84
CA MET A 31 -8.15 -9.53 86.03
C MET A 31 -9.60 -9.11 85.81
N SER A 32 -9.99 -8.90 84.54
CA SER A 32 -11.39 -8.65 84.17
C SER A 32 -12.18 -9.94 84.31
N MET A 33 -13.24 -9.95 85.10
CA MET A 33 -14.16 -11.08 85.22
C MET A 33 -15.08 -11.04 84.00
N VAL A 34 -15.04 -12.08 83.18
CA VAL A 34 -15.90 -12.23 81.99
C VAL A 34 -16.72 -13.50 82.19
N ASP A 35 -17.97 -13.48 81.74
CA ASP A 35 -18.81 -14.67 81.74
C ASP A 35 -18.19 -15.70 80.78
N ARG A 36 -17.85 -16.87 81.33
CA ARG A 36 -17.22 -17.95 80.59
C ARG A 36 -18.17 -18.48 79.52
N ASP A 37 -19.44 -18.64 79.86
CA ASP A 37 -20.41 -19.26 78.97
C ASP A 37 -20.69 -18.33 77.79
N GLU A 38 -20.78 -17.01 78.04
CA GLU A 38 -20.92 -15.99 76.99
C GLU A 38 -19.73 -15.98 76.01
N LEU A 39 -18.50 -16.14 76.50
CA LEU A 39 -17.31 -16.19 75.63
C LEU A 39 -17.24 -17.47 74.79
N LEU A 40 -17.66 -18.61 75.35
CA LEU A 40 -17.71 -19.88 74.63
C LEU A 40 -18.76 -19.83 73.53
N ASP A 41 -19.94 -19.25 73.81
CA ASP A 41 -21.00 -19.03 72.81
C ASP A 41 -20.51 -18.16 71.63
N LEU A 42 -19.79 -17.06 71.93
CA LEU A 42 -19.21 -16.20 70.88
C LEU A 42 -18.16 -16.92 70.02
N LEU A 43 -17.37 -17.82 70.62
CA LEU A 43 -16.42 -18.63 69.88
C LEU A 43 -17.11 -19.69 69.01
N ASP A 44 -18.25 -20.22 69.44
CA ASP A 44 -19.03 -21.22 68.68
C ASP A 44 -19.66 -20.55 67.46
N GLU A 45 -20.21 -19.34 67.65
CA GLU A 45 -20.71 -18.52 66.55
C GLU A 45 -19.59 -18.15 65.56
N LEU A 46 -18.43 -17.75 66.06
CA LEU A 46 -17.26 -17.45 65.23
C LEU A 46 -16.79 -18.68 64.43
N ARG A 47 -16.75 -19.86 65.06
CA ARG A 47 -16.39 -21.13 64.43
C ARG A 47 -17.38 -21.54 63.35
N ALA A 48 -18.67 -21.24 63.54
CA ALA A 48 -19.72 -21.53 62.57
C ALA A 48 -19.71 -20.57 61.39
N GLN A 49 -19.50 -19.26 61.62
CA GLN A 49 -19.63 -18.23 60.59
C GLN A 49 -18.36 -18.03 59.75
N LEU A 50 -17.16 -18.12 60.34
CA LEU A 50 -15.90 -17.85 59.63
C LEU A 50 -15.67 -18.72 58.38
N PRO A 51 -15.91 -20.05 58.39
CA PRO A 51 -15.72 -20.87 57.20
C PRO A 51 -16.64 -20.46 56.04
N VAL A 52 -17.85 -20.02 56.36
CA VAL A 52 -18.85 -19.57 55.37
C VAL A 52 -18.40 -18.28 54.71
N GLU A 53 -17.97 -17.30 55.50
CA GLU A 53 -17.47 -16.01 54.99
C GLU A 53 -16.18 -16.17 54.17
N ILE A 54 -15.26 -17.04 54.60
CA ILE A 54 -14.04 -17.35 53.83
C ILE A 54 -14.40 -17.97 52.48
N LYS A 55 -15.33 -18.93 52.46
CA LYS A 55 -15.77 -19.57 51.21
C LYS A 55 -16.41 -18.55 50.27
N ARG A 56 -17.28 -17.69 50.79
CA ARG A 56 -17.91 -16.60 50.03
C ARG A 56 -16.88 -15.62 49.45
N ALA A 57 -15.87 -15.23 50.23
CA ALA A 57 -14.79 -14.37 49.77
C ALA A 57 -13.95 -15.04 48.66
N GLN A 58 -13.65 -16.33 48.80
CA GLN A 58 -12.95 -17.10 47.77
C GLN A 58 -13.75 -17.23 46.47
N GLU A 59 -15.05 -17.47 46.57
CA GLU A 59 -15.96 -17.51 45.42
C GLU A 59 -16.02 -16.16 44.71
N LEU A 60 -16.09 -15.06 45.47
CA LEU A 60 -16.08 -13.70 44.93
C LEU A 60 -14.76 -13.38 44.20
N LEU A 61 -13.62 -13.77 44.79
CA LEU A 61 -12.32 -13.60 44.14
C LEU A 61 -12.23 -14.41 42.84
N SER A 62 -12.68 -15.67 42.85
CA SER A 62 -12.71 -16.50 41.65
C SER A 62 -13.63 -15.93 40.56
N ALA A 63 -14.81 -15.42 40.94
CA ALA A 63 -15.72 -14.77 40.01
C ALA A 63 -15.11 -13.49 39.42
N ARG A 64 -14.41 -12.69 40.24
CA ARG A 64 -13.69 -11.49 39.79
C ARG A 64 -12.61 -11.85 38.78
N ASP A 65 -11.78 -12.85 39.07
CA ASP A 65 -10.69 -13.24 38.18
C ASP A 65 -11.21 -13.76 36.82
N LYS A 66 -12.29 -14.56 36.83
CA LYS A 66 -12.99 -14.97 35.60
C LYS A 66 -13.52 -13.77 34.81
N PHE A 67 -14.17 -12.83 35.50
CA PHE A 67 -14.68 -11.62 34.87
C PHE A 67 -13.58 -10.80 34.19
N VAL A 68 -12.41 -10.67 34.83
CA VAL A 68 -11.27 -9.96 34.23
C VAL A 68 -10.74 -10.72 33.01
N GLU A 69 -10.65 -12.05 33.06
CA GLU A 69 -10.21 -12.85 31.93
C GLU A 69 -11.17 -12.74 30.73
N ASP A 70 -12.47 -12.84 30.99
CA ASP A 70 -13.50 -12.69 29.96
C ASP A 70 -13.49 -11.28 29.34
N ALA A 71 -13.38 -10.24 30.17
CA ALA A 71 -13.25 -8.87 29.70
C ALA A 71 -12.01 -8.66 28.80
N LYS A 72 -10.86 -9.25 29.17
CA LYS A 72 -9.65 -9.21 28.33
C LYS A 72 -9.87 -9.89 26.99
N ARG A 73 -10.48 -11.08 26.99
CA ARG A 73 -10.79 -11.83 25.75
C ARG A 73 -11.75 -11.06 24.86
N ASP A 74 -12.73 -10.37 25.44
CA ASP A 74 -13.68 -9.56 24.68
C ASP A 74 -13.03 -8.30 24.10
N VAL A 75 -12.12 -7.65 24.84
CA VAL A 75 -11.30 -6.55 24.29
C VAL A 75 -10.46 -7.04 23.11
N ASP A 76 -9.78 -8.18 23.25
CA ASP A 76 -8.97 -8.75 22.15
C ASP A 76 -9.81 -9.11 20.93
N ARG A 77 -11.06 -9.56 21.14
CA ARG A 77 -12.01 -9.84 20.06
C ARG A 77 -12.46 -8.54 19.39
N MET A 78 -12.79 -7.51 20.18
CA MET A 78 -13.23 -6.21 19.69
C MET A 78 -12.13 -5.50 18.90
N MET A 79 -10.88 -5.57 19.38
CA MET A 79 -9.72 -5.03 18.66
C MET A 79 -9.52 -5.72 17.31
N ARG A 80 -9.57 -7.05 17.26
CA ARG A 80 -9.48 -7.80 16.00
C ARG A 80 -10.61 -7.46 15.02
N GLN A 81 -11.84 -7.33 15.52
CA GLN A 81 -12.97 -6.93 14.69
C GLN A 81 -12.79 -5.52 14.14
N ALA A 82 -12.38 -4.56 14.99
CA ALA A 82 -12.14 -3.19 14.58
C ALA A 82 -11.03 -3.08 13.52
N GLU A 83 -9.96 -3.87 13.65
CA GLU A 83 -8.88 -3.91 12.65
C GLU A 83 -9.36 -4.48 11.31
N LEU A 84 -10.16 -5.55 11.32
CA LEU A 84 -10.79 -6.10 10.13
C LEU A 84 -11.72 -5.09 9.46
N ASP A 85 -12.57 -4.42 10.25
CA ASP A 85 -13.50 -3.40 9.74
C ASP A 85 -12.75 -2.20 9.16
N ALA A 86 -11.67 -1.76 9.81
CA ALA A 86 -10.81 -0.69 9.30
C ALA A 86 -10.18 -1.08 7.96
N LYS A 87 -9.65 -2.31 7.83
CA LYS A 87 -9.06 -2.81 6.59
C LYS A 87 -10.09 -2.89 5.46
N THR A 88 -11.29 -3.38 5.77
CA THR A 88 -12.40 -3.44 4.81
C THR A 88 -12.81 -2.03 4.37
N LYS A 89 -13.01 -1.10 5.31
CA LYS A 89 -13.36 0.30 4.98
C LYS A 89 -12.30 1.02 4.14
N VAL A 90 -11.01 0.73 4.37
CA VAL A 90 -9.93 1.30 3.54
C VAL A 90 -9.92 0.67 2.15
N SER A 91 -10.11 -0.65 2.06
CA SER A 91 -10.23 -1.37 0.78
C SER A 91 -11.42 -0.87 -0.05
N ASP A 92 -12.55 -0.67 0.62
CA ASP A 92 -13.82 -0.21 0.04
C ASP A 92 -13.91 1.31 -0.05
N SER A 93 -12.86 2.02 0.37
CA SER A 93 -12.84 3.46 0.30
C SER A 93 -13.02 3.89 -1.15
N GLU A 94 -14.08 4.65 -1.41
CA GLU A 94 -14.37 5.25 -2.72
C GLU A 94 -13.15 6.00 -3.28
N VAL A 95 -12.30 6.54 -2.40
CA VAL A 95 -11.04 7.19 -2.76
C VAL A 95 -10.07 6.21 -3.44
N LEU A 96 -9.96 4.98 -2.96
CA LEU A 96 -9.06 3.96 -3.51
C LEU A 96 -9.59 3.44 -4.85
N TYR A 97 -10.91 3.29 -4.97
CA TYR A 97 -11.57 2.98 -6.24
C TYR A 97 -11.37 4.10 -7.27
N ALA A 98 -11.65 5.35 -6.89
CA ALA A 98 -11.47 6.53 -7.73
C ALA A 98 -9.99 6.71 -8.15
N ALA A 99 -9.04 6.43 -7.25
CA ALA A 99 -7.62 6.48 -7.56
C ALA A 99 -7.22 5.41 -8.59
N LYS A 100 -7.69 4.17 -8.43
CA LYS A 100 -7.46 3.08 -9.41
C LYS A 100 -8.07 3.40 -10.77
N GLU A 101 -9.28 3.94 -10.79
CA GLU A 101 -9.96 4.33 -12.02
C GLU A 101 -9.21 5.47 -12.73
N LYS A 102 -8.81 6.51 -11.99
CA LYS A 102 -7.99 7.61 -12.53
C LYS A 102 -6.64 7.11 -13.08
N ALA A 103 -6.00 6.17 -12.39
CA ALA A 103 -4.76 5.56 -12.87
C ALA A 103 -4.97 4.81 -14.19
N ARG A 104 -6.04 4.01 -14.31
CA ARG A 104 -6.39 3.35 -15.58
C ARG A 104 -6.64 4.34 -16.70
N GLN A 105 -7.39 5.42 -16.43
CA GLN A 105 -7.64 6.46 -17.42
C GLN A 105 -6.36 7.18 -17.86
N MET A 106 -5.43 7.42 -16.93
CA MET A 106 -4.13 8.02 -17.27
C MET A 106 -3.31 7.11 -18.19
N VAL A 107 -3.26 5.80 -17.90
CA VAL A 107 -2.56 4.82 -18.75
C VAL A 107 -3.21 4.75 -20.13
N ALA A 108 -4.53 4.63 -20.20
CA ALA A 108 -5.24 4.59 -21.48
C ALA A 108 -5.00 5.84 -22.33
N ARG A 109 -5.05 7.04 -21.71
CA ARG A 109 -4.74 8.31 -22.39
C ARG A 109 -3.28 8.38 -22.83
N ALA A 110 -2.35 7.89 -22.03
CA ALA A 110 -0.93 7.86 -22.40
C ALA A 110 -0.71 6.93 -23.61
N GLU A 111 -1.29 5.73 -23.60
CA GLU A 111 -1.22 4.78 -24.71
C GLU A 111 -1.86 5.31 -26.00
N GLU A 112 -3.00 5.98 -25.90
CA GLU A 112 -3.65 6.63 -27.04
C GLU A 112 -2.77 7.74 -27.61
N ARG A 113 -2.24 8.62 -26.74
CA ARG A 113 -1.36 9.71 -27.16
C ARG A 113 -0.07 9.21 -27.78
N CYS A 114 0.51 8.13 -27.26
CA CYS A 114 1.68 7.49 -27.86
C CYS A 114 1.37 6.97 -29.27
N ARG A 115 0.22 6.27 -29.45
CA ARG A 115 -0.20 5.78 -30.77
C ARG A 115 -0.39 6.92 -31.78
N GLN A 116 -1.06 8.00 -31.35
CA GLN A 116 -1.22 9.19 -32.18
C GLN A 116 0.12 9.81 -32.56
N LEU A 117 1.06 9.92 -31.61
CA LEU A 117 2.39 10.45 -31.87
C LEU A 117 3.14 9.61 -32.90
N TYR A 118 3.08 8.28 -32.80
CA TYR A 118 3.68 7.37 -33.78
C TYR A 118 3.09 7.57 -35.18
N GLN A 119 1.77 7.67 -35.30
CA GLN A 119 1.10 7.91 -36.57
C GLN A 119 1.54 9.23 -37.20
N VAL A 120 1.46 10.32 -36.44
CA VAL A 120 1.84 11.66 -36.93
C VAL A 120 3.33 11.71 -37.31
N THR A 121 4.19 11.04 -36.54
CA THR A 121 5.63 11.01 -36.84
C THR A 121 5.92 10.19 -38.10
N ASN A 122 5.22 9.07 -38.31
CA ASN A 122 5.39 8.25 -39.51
C ASN A 122 4.88 8.99 -40.75
N GLU A 123 3.71 9.62 -40.66
CA GLU A 123 3.16 10.46 -41.74
C GLU A 123 4.13 11.60 -42.10
N TYR A 124 4.67 12.29 -41.09
CA TYR A 124 5.68 13.34 -41.33
C TYR A 124 6.94 12.81 -41.99
N ALA A 125 7.44 11.64 -41.56
CA ALA A 125 8.62 11.03 -42.15
C ALA A 125 8.37 10.60 -43.61
N GLU A 126 7.24 9.98 -43.90
CA GLU A 126 6.84 9.60 -45.27
C GLU A 126 6.71 10.82 -46.18
N ASP A 127 6.04 11.87 -45.72
CA ASP A 127 5.85 13.11 -46.47
C ASP A 127 7.18 13.85 -46.71
N ALA A 128 8.08 13.88 -45.71
CA ALA A 128 9.42 14.41 -45.90
C ALA A 128 10.23 13.59 -46.92
N LEU A 129 10.18 12.26 -46.85
CA LEU A 129 10.86 11.38 -47.80
C LEU A 129 10.30 11.54 -49.21
N ALA A 130 8.97 11.57 -49.39
CA ALA A 130 8.32 11.74 -50.68
C ALA A 130 8.73 13.06 -51.36
N ARG A 131 8.76 14.18 -50.60
CA ARG A 131 9.25 15.45 -51.14
C ARG A 131 10.71 15.39 -51.57
N THR A 132 11.56 14.70 -50.81
CA THR A 132 12.97 14.56 -51.17
C THR A 132 13.15 13.68 -52.41
N GLU A 133 12.35 12.63 -52.55
CA GLU A 133 12.34 11.78 -53.73
C GLU A 133 11.93 12.58 -54.98
N GLU A 134 10.86 13.36 -54.89
CA GLU A 134 10.40 14.24 -55.97
C GLU A 134 11.48 15.26 -56.37
N ALA A 135 12.10 15.92 -55.39
CA ALA A 135 13.17 16.89 -55.65
C ALA A 135 14.39 16.25 -56.33
N VAL A 136 14.80 15.05 -55.89
CA VAL A 136 15.91 14.31 -56.50
C VAL A 136 15.55 13.86 -57.92
N GLN A 137 14.31 13.41 -58.15
CA GLN A 137 13.84 13.02 -59.47
C GLN A 137 13.85 14.20 -60.45
N MET A 138 13.36 15.36 -60.03
CA MET A 138 13.43 16.60 -60.82
C MET A 138 14.88 16.97 -61.17
N ALA A 139 15.78 16.96 -60.18
CA ALA A 139 17.20 17.25 -60.40
C ALA A 139 17.85 16.25 -61.37
N LEU A 140 17.53 14.96 -61.25
CA LEU A 140 18.02 13.92 -62.15
C LEU A 140 17.53 14.15 -63.60
N ASP A 141 16.26 14.49 -63.77
CA ASP A 141 15.69 14.73 -65.10
C ASP A 141 16.27 16.00 -65.74
N GLU A 142 16.56 17.03 -64.95
CA GLU A 142 17.31 18.19 -65.42
C GLU A 142 18.72 17.80 -65.90
N VAL A 143 19.46 16.99 -65.13
CA VAL A 143 20.79 16.48 -65.53
C VAL A 143 20.71 15.68 -66.83
N LYS A 144 19.70 14.81 -66.98
CA LYS A 144 19.48 14.06 -68.24
C LYS A 144 19.23 15.00 -69.42
N GLN A 145 18.38 16.02 -69.24
CA GLN A 145 18.10 17.01 -70.28
C GLN A 145 19.36 17.80 -70.66
N GLN A 146 20.14 18.27 -69.68
CA GLN A 146 21.41 18.96 -69.92
C GLN A 146 22.39 18.08 -70.71
N ARG A 147 22.47 16.78 -70.38
CA ARG A 147 23.31 15.82 -71.11
C ARG A 147 22.87 15.62 -72.56
N VAL A 148 21.57 15.54 -72.82
CA VAL A 148 21.04 15.43 -74.20
C VAL A 148 21.37 16.70 -75.00
N ARG A 149 21.10 17.88 -74.42
CA ARG A 149 21.41 19.18 -75.04
C ARG A 149 22.91 19.34 -75.33
N PHE A 150 23.76 18.93 -74.41
CA PHE A 150 25.21 18.95 -74.60
C PHE A 150 25.64 18.05 -75.76
N ARG A 151 25.11 16.81 -75.84
CA ARG A 151 25.42 15.89 -76.94
C ARG A 151 24.95 16.42 -78.30
N SER A 152 23.74 16.98 -78.38
CA SER A 152 23.23 17.56 -79.63
C SER A 152 24.04 18.77 -80.06
N ALA A 153 24.37 19.68 -79.12
CA ALA A 153 25.20 20.85 -79.41
C ALA A 153 26.64 20.45 -79.81
N SER A 154 27.22 19.45 -79.15
CA SER A 154 28.54 18.91 -79.48
C SER A 154 28.56 18.26 -80.86
N ALA A 155 27.54 17.46 -81.20
CA ALA A 155 27.40 16.85 -82.53
C ALA A 155 27.23 17.91 -83.63
N ALA A 156 26.39 18.93 -83.41
CA ALA A 156 26.20 20.04 -84.34
C ALA A 156 27.52 20.81 -84.59
N LYS A 157 28.29 21.08 -83.52
CA LYS A 157 29.58 21.76 -83.63
C LYS A 157 30.63 20.94 -84.36
N MET A 158 30.64 19.61 -84.18
CA MET A 158 31.52 18.70 -84.93
C MET A 158 31.14 18.62 -86.40
N GLN A 159 29.84 18.66 -86.73
CA GLN A 159 29.38 18.72 -88.11
C GLN A 159 29.81 20.04 -88.76
N GLU A 160 29.64 21.17 -88.07
CA GLU A 160 30.09 22.48 -88.56
C GLU A 160 31.62 22.52 -88.80
N GLN A 161 32.41 21.88 -87.92
CA GLN A 161 33.86 21.76 -88.12
C GLN A 161 34.22 20.85 -89.30
N ARG A 162 33.49 19.74 -89.50
CA ARG A 162 33.69 18.86 -90.66
C ARG A 162 33.33 19.58 -91.96
N ASP A 163 32.20 20.29 -92.00
CA ASP A 163 31.77 21.04 -93.18
C ASP A 163 32.79 22.14 -93.54
N LYS A 164 33.47 22.74 -92.54
CA LYS A 164 34.59 23.68 -92.76
C LYS A 164 35.87 23.00 -93.26
N LEU A 165 36.14 21.75 -92.88
CA LEU A 165 37.31 20.97 -93.29
C LEU A 165 37.15 20.31 -94.67
N ASP A 166 35.94 19.88 -95.04
CA ASP A 166 35.61 19.27 -96.34
C ASP A 166 35.49 20.29 -97.49
N GLY A 167 35.80 21.56 -97.25
CA GLY A 167 36.22 22.48 -98.31
C GLY A 167 35.14 22.86 -99.34
N ARG A 168 33.92 23.24 -98.92
CA ARG A 168 33.05 24.08 -99.77
C ARG A 168 33.45 25.56 -99.67
N THR A 169 34.63 25.87 -100.21
CA THR A 169 34.87 27.16 -100.86
C THR A 169 34.19 27.09 -102.24
N LEU A 170 33.09 27.81 -102.42
CA LEU A 170 32.55 28.09 -103.75
C LEU A 170 33.14 29.44 -104.24
N PRO A 171 33.47 29.58 -105.54
CA PRO A 171 34.22 30.72 -106.06
C PRO A 171 33.37 31.99 -106.13
N GLN A 172 34.09 33.12 -106.12
CA GLN A 172 33.64 34.48 -106.39
C GLN A 172 32.94 34.57 -107.77
N GLU A 173 31.75 35.18 -107.83
CA GLU A 173 31.28 35.84 -109.06
C GLU A 173 30.93 37.30 -108.77
N ASP A 174 31.71 38.11 -109.48
CA ASP A 174 31.60 39.53 -109.77
C ASP A 174 30.30 39.83 -110.52
N GLY A 175 29.72 41.00 -110.30
CA GLY A 175 28.47 41.43 -110.94
C GLY A 175 28.02 42.79 -110.43
N GLY A 176 28.58 43.85 -111.03
CA GLY A 176 28.31 45.25 -110.72
C GLY A 176 27.05 45.83 -111.37
N GLU A 177 27.05 47.17 -111.38
CA GLU A 177 26.08 48.12 -111.97
C GLU A 177 24.79 48.33 -111.14
N GLU A 178 24.38 49.54 -110.73
CA GLU A 178 24.79 50.95 -110.89
C GLU A 178 24.26 51.74 -109.68
#